data_AF-A0A147KBH9-F1
#
_entry.id   AF-A0A147KBH9-F1
#
_cell.length_a   1.000
_cell.length_b   1.000
_cell.length_c   1.000
_cell.angle_alpha   90.00
_cell.angle_beta   90.00
_cell.angle_gamma   90.00
#
_symmetry.space_group_name_H-M   'P 1'
#
loop_
_entity.id
_entity.type
_entity.pdbx_description
1 polymer ?
#
loop_
_entity_poly.entity_id
_entity_poly.type
_entity_poly.pdbx_seq_one_letter_code
_entity_poly.pdbx_strand_id
1 'polypeptide(L)'
;MRNLSIEKLIEINKLFNNASGFHVIKHEGVVIVTFYDHEGELDSTVLTPREYELVRIDFYIETLNEIVDLVIDKRKMEVIVSAEIENFPIKLVFKDNEYYCNFQEYRYILEEVELVRN
;
A
#
# COMPACT_ATOMS: atom_id res chain seq x y z
N MET A 1 5.53 13.44 -10.96
CA MET A 1 4.19 13.02 -10.52
C MET A 1 4.14 13.16 -9.00
N ARG A 2 3.06 13.65 -8.39
CA ARG A 2 2.91 13.59 -6.93
C ARG A 2 2.48 12.18 -6.56
N ASN A 3 3.07 11.61 -5.51
CA ASN A 3 2.61 10.34 -4.95
C ASN A 3 1.17 10.50 -4.45
N LEU A 4 0.38 9.45 -4.58
CA LEU A 4 -0.98 9.42 -4.04
C LEU A 4 -0.95 9.35 -2.50
N SER A 5 -2.05 9.79 -1.88
CA SER A 5 -2.22 9.60 -0.43
C SER A 5 -2.43 8.11 -0.12
N ILE A 6 -2.19 7.68 1.13
CA ILE A 6 -2.39 6.27 1.50
C ILE A 6 -3.86 5.90 1.42
N GLU A 7 -4.75 6.81 1.82
CA GLU A 7 -6.20 6.64 1.74
C GLU A 7 -6.64 6.44 0.29
N LYS A 8 -6.06 7.21 -0.66
CA LYS A 8 -6.38 7.01 -2.08
C LYS A 8 -5.85 5.69 -2.60
N LEU A 9 -4.68 5.25 -2.14
CA LEU A 9 -4.11 3.94 -2.50
C LEU A 9 -4.94 2.80 -1.92
N ILE A 10 -5.51 2.95 -0.71
CA ILE A 10 -6.48 2.03 -0.12
C ILE A 10 -7.75 1.94 -0.98
N GLU A 11 -8.32 3.08 -1.40
CA GLU A 11 -9.48 3.09 -2.31
C GLU A 11 -9.19 2.36 -3.61
N ILE A 12 -8.03 2.62 -4.22
CA ILE A 12 -7.62 1.96 -5.46
C ILE A 12 -7.40 0.47 -5.23
N ASN A 13 -6.82 0.05 -4.10
CA ASN A 13 -6.66 -1.36 -3.78
C ASN A 13 -8.03 -2.06 -3.62
N LYS A 14 -9.00 -1.38 -2.99
CA LYS A 14 -10.39 -1.88 -2.89
C LYS A 14 -11.03 -2.02 -4.27
N LEU A 15 -10.84 -1.05 -5.16
CA LEU A 15 -11.32 -1.14 -6.54
C LEU A 15 -10.66 -2.30 -7.27
N PHE A 16 -9.34 -2.46 -7.13
CA PHE A 16 -8.56 -3.53 -7.75
C PHE A 16 -9.06 -4.92 -7.33
N ASN A 17 -9.37 -5.10 -6.05
CA ASN A 17 -9.85 -6.39 -5.51
C ASN A 17 -11.31 -6.69 -5.88
N ASN A 18 -12.14 -5.67 -6.13
CA ASN A 18 -13.57 -5.83 -6.41
C ASN A 18 -13.93 -5.74 -7.89
N ALA A 19 -13.04 -5.25 -8.75
CA ALA A 19 -13.31 -5.11 -10.17
C ALA A 19 -13.53 -6.47 -10.85
N SER A 20 -14.46 -6.52 -11.81
CA SER A 20 -14.69 -7.72 -12.62
C SER A 20 -13.58 -7.96 -13.65
N GLY A 21 -12.86 -6.89 -13.99
CA GLY A 21 -11.66 -6.95 -14.83
C GLY A 21 -10.90 -5.64 -14.80
N PHE A 22 -9.67 -5.66 -15.29
CA PHE A 22 -8.85 -4.46 -15.42
C PHE A 22 -7.99 -4.51 -16.68
N HIS A 23 -7.68 -3.34 -17.22
CA HIS A 23 -6.71 -3.15 -18.30
C HIS A 23 -5.54 -2.31 -17.79
N VAL A 24 -4.32 -2.73 -18.12
CA VAL A 24 -3.09 -2.08 -17.63
C VAL A 24 -2.22 -1.66 -18.81
N ILE A 25 -1.90 -0.37 -18.86
CA ILE A 25 -0.96 0.20 -19.83
C ILE A 25 0.26 0.70 -19.06
N LYS A 26 1.44 0.17 -19.40
CA LYS A 26 2.71 0.55 -18.77
C LYS A 26 3.53 1.44 -19.72
N HIS A 27 3.93 2.60 -19.23
CA HIS A 27 4.88 3.52 -19.88
C HIS A 27 6.06 3.80 -18.94
N GLU A 28 7.14 4.41 -19.45
CA GLU A 28 8.29 4.73 -18.61
C GLU A 28 7.88 5.65 -17.44
N GLY A 29 7.99 5.14 -16.21
CA GLY A 29 7.67 5.86 -14.99
C GLY A 29 6.19 5.95 -14.62
N VAL A 30 5.28 5.36 -15.42
CA VAL A 30 3.83 5.47 -15.21
C VAL A 30 3.10 4.17 -15.56
N VAL A 31 2.11 3.81 -14.75
CA VAL A 31 1.17 2.71 -15.00
C VAL A 31 -0.24 3.25 -14.98
N ILE A 32 -0.97 3.10 -16.07
CA ILE A 32 -2.40 3.46 -16.16
C ILE A 32 -3.20 2.18 -15.97
N VAL A 33 -4.17 2.21 -15.04
CA VAL A 33 -5.07 1.09 -14.78
C VAL A 33 -6.50 1.56 -15.01
N THR A 34 -7.21 0.85 -15.88
CA THR A 34 -8.66 1.05 -16.11
C THR A 34 -9.40 -0.15 -15.55
N PHE A 35 -10.37 0.10 -14.68
CA PHE A 35 -11.20 -0.90 -14.01
C PHE A 35 -12.53 -1.06 -14.74
N TYR A 36 -13.02 -2.29 -14.80
CA TYR A 36 -14.27 -2.63 -15.46
C TYR A 36 -15.18 -3.44 -14.54
N ASP A 37 -16.48 -3.21 -14.69
CA ASP A 37 -17.55 -4.03 -14.11
C ASP A 37 -18.40 -4.69 -15.22
N HIS A 38 -19.58 -5.21 -14.85
CA HIS A 38 -20.49 -5.84 -15.79
C HIS A 38 -21.23 -4.84 -16.71
N GLU A 39 -21.22 -3.55 -16.37
CA GLU A 39 -21.88 -2.47 -17.10
C GLU A 39 -20.91 -1.67 -18.00
N GLY A 40 -19.61 -1.74 -17.74
CA GLY A 40 -18.58 -1.14 -18.59
C GLY A 40 -17.34 -0.71 -17.81
N GLU A 41 -16.75 0.42 -18.23
CA GLU A 41 -15.65 1.06 -17.50
C GLU A 41 -16.19 1.69 -16.20
N LEU A 42 -15.58 1.32 -15.08
CA LEU A 42 -15.93 1.83 -13.75
C LEU A 42 -15.11 3.07 -13.40
N ASP A 43 -13.78 2.99 -13.55
CA ASP A 43 -12.85 4.07 -13.21
C ASP A 43 -11.49 3.87 -13.92
N SER A 44 -10.69 4.92 -14.00
CA SER A 44 -9.29 4.84 -14.45
C SER A 44 -8.36 5.67 -13.55
N THR A 45 -7.18 5.13 -13.27
CA THR A 45 -6.20 5.76 -12.39
C THR A 45 -4.79 5.66 -12.95
N VAL A 46 -3.93 6.56 -12.49
CA VAL A 46 -2.52 6.65 -12.87
C VAL A 46 -1.66 6.43 -11.64
N LEU A 47 -0.83 5.40 -11.68
CA LEU A 47 0.05 4.96 -10.60
C LEU A 47 1.51 5.07 -11.04
N THR A 48 2.41 5.25 -10.08
CA THR A 48 3.82 4.90 -10.28
C THR A 48 3.96 3.38 -10.39
N PRO A 49 5.06 2.87 -10.99
CA PRO A 49 5.34 1.43 -10.99
C PRO A 49 5.33 0.81 -9.59
N ARG A 50 5.82 1.53 -8.59
CA ARG A 50 5.82 1.09 -7.19
C ARG A 50 4.41 0.97 -6.62
N GLU A 51 3.60 2.03 -6.76
CA GLU A 51 2.21 2.03 -6.27
C GLU A 51 1.39 0.92 -6.95
N TYR A 52 1.58 0.71 -8.26
CA TYR A 52 0.93 -0.39 -8.97
C TYR A 52 1.31 -1.76 -8.40
N GLU A 53 2.60 -2.01 -8.17
CA GLU A 53 3.04 -3.29 -7.61
C GLU A 53 2.49 -3.51 -6.19
N LEU A 54 2.45 -2.47 -5.36
CA LEU A 54 1.89 -2.55 -4.00
C LEU A 54 0.38 -2.77 -4.01
N VAL A 55 -0.36 -2.11 -4.91
CA VAL A 55 -1.79 -2.39 -5.12
C VAL A 55 -1.99 -3.84 -5.58
N ARG A 56 -1.19 -4.32 -6.52
CA ARG A 56 -1.31 -5.68 -7.08
C ARG A 56 -1.10 -6.78 -6.04
N ILE A 57 -0.24 -6.57 -5.04
CA ILE A 57 0.00 -7.53 -3.96
C ILE A 57 -0.88 -7.30 -2.72
N ASP A 58 -1.89 -6.43 -2.85
CA ASP A 58 -2.82 -6.06 -1.78
C ASP A 58 -2.16 -5.49 -0.52
N PHE A 59 -1.06 -4.76 -0.72
CA PHE A 59 -0.29 -4.20 0.38
C PHE A 59 -1.11 -3.22 1.23
N TYR A 60 -1.89 -2.36 0.57
CA TYR A 60 -2.58 -1.27 1.26
C TYR A 60 -3.81 -1.72 2.07
N ILE A 61 -4.25 -2.98 1.92
CA ILE A 61 -5.32 -3.56 2.73
C ILE A 61 -4.74 -4.66 3.60
N GLU A 62 -4.36 -5.80 3.01
CA GLU A 62 -3.96 -6.99 3.75
C GLU A 62 -2.67 -6.74 4.55
N THR A 63 -1.60 -6.29 3.89
CA THR A 63 -0.30 -6.13 4.58
C THR A 63 -0.32 -5.02 5.62
N LEU A 64 -0.95 -3.88 5.33
CA LEU A 64 -1.07 -2.79 6.31
C LEU A 64 -1.88 -3.22 7.54
N ASN A 65 -3.01 -3.92 7.35
CA ASN A 65 -3.80 -4.42 8.47
C ASN A 65 -3.01 -5.43 9.31
N GLU A 66 -2.29 -6.35 8.67
CA GLU A 66 -1.44 -7.31 9.38
C GLU A 66 -0.38 -6.61 10.24
N ILE A 67 0.30 -5.58 9.70
CA ILE A 67 1.29 -4.80 10.47
C ILE A 67 0.62 -4.13 11.67
N VAL A 68 -0.53 -3.48 11.47
CA VAL A 68 -1.28 -2.79 12.53
C VAL A 68 -1.68 -3.78 13.63
N ASP A 69 -2.22 -4.94 13.27
CA ASP A 69 -2.60 -6.01 14.19
C ASP A 69 -1.40 -6.50 15.01
N LEU A 70 -0.25 -6.74 14.37
CA LEU A 70 0.98 -7.16 15.06
C LEU A 70 1.46 -6.13 16.08
N VAL A 71 1.29 -4.83 15.79
CA VAL A 71 1.65 -3.74 16.73
C VAL A 71 0.65 -3.62 17.88
N ILE A 72 -0.65 -3.82 17.61
CA ILE A 72 -1.71 -3.83 18.62
C ILE A 72 -1.52 -5.00 19.59
N ASP A 73 -1.14 -6.17 19.09
CA ASP A 73 -0.80 -7.38 19.84
C ASP A 73 0.45 -7.23 20.74
N LYS A 74 1.02 -6.02 20.83
CA LYS A 74 2.19 -5.68 21.64
C LYS A 74 3.43 -6.50 21.27
N ARG A 75 3.50 -6.99 20.03
CA ARG A 75 4.74 -7.58 19.53
C ARG A 75 5.78 -6.47 19.44
N LYS A 76 7.00 -6.76 19.89
CA LYS A 76 8.11 -5.81 19.79
C LYS A 76 8.42 -5.59 18.31
N MET A 77 8.16 -4.37 17.84
CA MET A 77 8.53 -3.90 16.50
C MET A 77 9.87 -3.18 16.60
N GLU A 78 10.84 -3.60 15.79
CA GLU A 78 12.07 -2.87 15.54
C GLU A 78 11.96 -2.14 14.20
N VAL A 79 12.40 -0.88 14.16
CA VAL A 79 12.32 -0.02 12.98
C VAL A 79 13.73 0.33 12.53
N ILE A 80 14.07 -0.08 11.31
CA ILE A 80 15.38 0.17 10.70
C ILE A 80 15.18 1.11 9.52
N VAL A 81 15.87 2.25 9.52
CA VAL A 81 15.82 3.23 8.44
C VAL A 81 17.10 3.16 7.62
N SER A 82 16.98 2.92 6.32
CA SER A 82 18.09 2.92 5.37
C SER A 82 17.78 3.82 4.18
N ALA A 83 18.57 4.88 4.01
CA ALA A 83 18.43 5.79 2.88
C ALA A 83 18.89 5.18 1.53
N GLU A 84 19.52 4.01 1.56
CA GLU A 84 20.06 3.34 0.38
C GLU A 84 19.00 2.54 -0.41
N ILE A 85 17.82 2.30 0.19
CA ILE A 85 16.74 1.54 -0.44
C ILE A 85 15.75 2.51 -1.07
N GLU A 86 15.98 2.82 -2.35
CA GLU A 86 15.08 3.63 -3.16
C GLU A 86 13.68 3.02 -3.13
N ASN A 87 12.68 3.77 -2.66
CA ASN A 87 11.27 3.39 -2.47
C ASN A 87 10.87 2.64 -1.19
N PHE A 88 11.80 2.02 -0.47
CA PHE A 88 11.51 1.28 0.77
C PHE A 88 12.52 1.58 1.88
N PRO A 89 12.66 2.84 2.29
CA PRO A 89 13.67 3.24 3.26
C PRO A 89 13.40 2.74 4.68
N ILE A 90 12.23 2.18 4.96
CA ILE A 90 11.85 1.69 6.29
C ILE A 90 11.65 0.19 6.24
N LYS A 91 12.36 -0.51 7.12
CA LYS A 91 12.16 -1.92 7.41
C LYS A 91 11.56 -2.06 8.81
N LEU A 92 10.41 -2.72 8.90
CA LEU A 92 9.75 -3.07 10.15
C LEU A 92 10.03 -4.55 10.43
N VAL A 93 10.63 -4.83 11.59
CA VAL A 93 11.01 -6.18 11.99
C VAL A 93 10.18 -6.59 13.20
N PHE A 94 9.43 -7.67 13.02
CA PHE A 94 8.81 -8.43 14.07
C PHE A 94 9.57 -9.75 14.24
N LYS A 95 9.29 -10.50 15.31
CA LYS A 95 10.01 -11.74 15.63
C LYS A 95 10.15 -12.71 14.45
N ASP A 96 9.08 -12.87 13.67
CA ASP A 96 9.00 -13.85 12.59
C ASP A 96 8.67 -13.23 11.21
N ASN A 97 8.46 -11.90 11.16
CA ASN A 97 8.00 -11.19 9.96
C ASN A 97 8.83 -9.93 9.71
N GLU A 98 9.04 -9.61 8.44
CA GLU A 98 9.71 -8.39 8.01
C GLU A 98 8.87 -7.68 6.94
N TYR A 99 8.65 -6.38 7.12
CA TYR A 99 7.90 -5.56 6.16
C TYR A 99 8.73 -4.36 5.72
N TYR A 100 8.45 -3.90 4.52
CA TYR A 100 9.16 -2.80 3.89
C TYR A 100 8.18 -1.74 3.44
N CYS A 101 8.43 -0.49 3.82
CA CYS A 101 7.54 0.61 3.50
C CYS A 101 8.31 1.92 3.33
N ASN A 102 7.61 2.96 2.87
CA ASN A 102 8.10 4.32 2.85
C ASN A 102 7.64 5.10 4.09
N PHE A 103 8.13 6.33 4.24
CA PHE A 103 7.79 7.20 5.37
C PHE A 103 6.31 7.56 5.47
N GLN A 104 5.60 7.62 4.35
CA GLN A 104 4.17 7.93 4.31
C GLN A 104 3.34 6.75 4.83
N GLU A 105 3.65 5.54 4.37
CA GLU A 105 3.06 4.28 4.83
C GLU A 105 3.36 4.03 6.31
N TYR A 106 4.60 4.25 6.75
CA TYR A 106 4.96 4.12 8.16
C TYR A 106 4.21 5.10 9.05
N ARG A 107 4.05 6.37 8.61
CA ARG A 107 3.25 7.34 9.36
C ARG A 107 1.80 6.88 9.49
N TYR A 108 1.21 6.42 8.39
CA TYR A 108 -0.16 5.88 8.39
C TYR A 108 -0.31 4.72 9.38
N ILE A 109 0.63 3.78 9.41
CA ILE A 109 0.64 2.67 10.38
C ILE A 109 0.62 3.19 11.83
N LEU A 110 1.43 4.20 12.15
CA LEU A 110 1.45 4.77 13.51
C LEU A 110 0.13 5.45 13.87
N GLU A 111 -0.46 6.20 12.94
CA GLU A 111 -1.75 6.87 13.12
C GLU A 111 -2.88 5.85 13.37
N GLU A 112 -2.97 4.79 12.58
CA GLU A 112 -3.95 3.71 12.77
C GLU A 112 -3.77 3.00 14.13
N VAL A 113 -2.53 2.72 14.54
CA VAL A 113 -2.24 2.11 15.84
C VAL A 113 -2.67 3.02 16.99
N GLU A 114 -2.51 4.34 16.87
CA GLU A 114 -2.98 5.31 17.87
C GLU A 114 -4.50 5.38 17.93
N LEU A 115 -5.18 5.34 16.79
CA LEU A 115 -6.65 5.34 16.73
C LEU A 115 -7.25 4.11 17.40
N VAL A 116 -6.68 2.92 17.21
CA VAL A 116 -7.21 1.67 17.80
C VAL A 116 -6.94 1.55 19.30
N ARG A 117 -5.93 2.26 19.82
CA ARG A 117 -5.59 2.24 21.26
C ARG A 117 -6.45 3.17 22.12
N ASN A 118 -7.17 4.10 21.51
CA ASN A 118 -8.06 5.07 22.18
C ASN A 118 -9.51 4.57 22.19
#